data_AF-A0A933FJ23-F1
#
_entry.id   AF-A0A933FJ23-F1
#
_cell.length_a   1.000
_cell.length_b   1.000
_cell.length_c   1.000
_cell.angle_alpha   90.00
_cell.angle_beta   90.00
_cell.angle_gamma   90.00
#
_symmetry.space_group_name_H-M   'P 1'
#
loop_
_entity.id
_entity.type
_entity.pdbx_description
1 polymer ?
#
loop_
_entity_poly.entity_id
_entity_poly.type
_entity_poly.pdbx_seq_one_letter_code
_entity_poly.pdbx_strand_id
1 'polypeptide(L)'
;MAGSFPRFWAALLLACPAGPAAAARGAAKAPPRAAFALDADALKRYGIDPRFIVAVRPAGASARTVIGEHLPGRGSVLHVLAPDGSHLHALAVPSPQLADFSVDPSGREAFLVGSYGTRFYAADLVRKRSRLVYASLPDRPGFRALAPVSIAQTARGPVVYGVFYRDETATLDVGFARVRPNGTASNVLSTRGWSERLGPVSGYSPHPKLESGLVVRGARSGPGKGRALAYAAAEGDGRELDAADDIYGVSWAPDGERFAYVRRRGEKAELMLGSAGGQPARLAEGFFFAPVFVDGGRSLVVGKIEGKTQGAWIVSLPEGRLERLELPAGPFVHAADPTGATLVAWGPWGLRTFRFEGGSARAAGGR
;
A
#
# COMPACT_ATOMS: atom_id res chain seq x y z
N MET A 1 35.92 14.57 28.96
CA MET A 1 34.65 15.04 28.39
C MET A 1 33.75 13.84 28.15
N ALA A 2 32.94 13.50 29.15
CA ALA A 2 31.92 12.46 29.08
C ALA A 2 30.61 13.16 29.47
N GLY A 3 29.74 13.39 28.49
CA GLY A 3 28.49 14.11 28.68
C GLY A 3 27.39 13.15 29.14
N SER A 4 27.01 13.28 30.40
CA SER A 4 25.86 12.64 31.02
C SER A 4 24.55 13.20 30.47
N PHE A 5 23.61 12.32 30.15
CA PHE A 5 22.21 12.67 29.91
C PHE A 5 21.49 12.91 31.25
N PRO A 6 20.69 13.96 31.42
CA PRO A 6 19.85 14.10 32.60
C PRO A 6 18.53 13.35 32.43
N ARG A 7 18.19 12.54 33.44
CA ARG A 7 16.82 12.10 33.75
C ARG A 7 16.15 13.19 34.58
N PHE A 8 14.92 13.59 34.24
CA PHE A 8 13.94 14.08 35.22
C PHE A 8 12.51 13.88 34.69
N TRP A 9 11.66 13.34 35.57
CA TRP A 9 10.19 13.36 35.52
C TRP A 9 9.70 14.44 36.51
N ALA A 10 8.63 15.17 36.19
CA ALA A 10 7.56 15.56 37.13
C ALA A 10 6.44 16.34 36.41
N ALA A 11 5.22 16.18 36.94
CA ALA A 11 3.91 16.52 36.39
C ALA A 11 3.45 17.97 36.64
N LEU A 12 2.41 18.42 35.90
CA LEU A 12 1.37 19.28 36.45
C LEU A 12 0.03 19.16 35.68
N LEU A 13 -1.07 19.12 36.45
CA LEU A 13 -2.49 19.13 36.06
C LEU A 13 -2.98 20.54 35.72
N LEU A 14 -4.08 20.65 34.96
CA LEU A 14 -5.20 21.58 35.21
C LEU A 14 -6.45 21.15 34.41
N ALA A 15 -7.63 21.38 35.00
CA ALA A 15 -8.95 20.91 34.58
C ALA A 15 -9.91 22.04 34.14
N CYS A 16 -11.11 21.61 33.66
CA CYS A 16 -12.43 22.29 33.58
C CYS A 16 -12.83 23.07 32.29
N PRO A 17 -14.15 23.28 31.99
CA PRO A 17 -15.40 22.69 32.56
C PRO A 17 -16.41 22.09 31.51
N ALA A 18 -17.57 21.68 32.03
CA ALA A 18 -18.66 20.87 31.45
C ALA A 18 -19.70 21.59 30.56
N GLY A 19 -20.54 20.83 29.84
CA GLY A 19 -21.82 21.27 29.25
C GLY A 19 -22.57 20.17 28.48
N PRO A 20 -23.91 20.18 28.38
CA PRO A 20 -24.75 19.00 28.63
C PRO A 20 -25.15 18.15 27.41
N ALA A 21 -25.61 16.94 27.75
CA ALA A 21 -26.19 15.94 26.88
C ALA A 21 -27.45 16.40 26.16
N ALA A 22 -27.53 16.12 24.85
CA ALA A 22 -28.78 15.97 24.13
C ALA A 22 -28.87 14.53 23.62
N ALA A 23 -29.89 13.83 24.10
CA ALA A 23 -30.19 12.44 23.77
C ALA A 23 -30.72 12.32 22.34
N ALA A 24 -30.05 11.53 21.50
CA ALA A 24 -30.63 10.92 20.32
C ALA A 24 -30.54 9.40 20.47
N ARG A 25 -31.66 8.76 20.83
CA ARG A 25 -31.82 7.31 20.84
C ARG A 25 -31.95 6.82 19.40
N GLY A 26 -30.83 6.44 18.82
CA GLY A 26 -30.75 5.48 17.72
C GLY A 26 -29.51 4.66 18.00
N ALA A 27 -29.66 3.38 18.32
CA ALA A 27 -28.54 2.49 18.62
C ALA A 27 -27.70 2.28 17.35
N ALA A 28 -26.82 3.23 17.05
CA ALA A 28 -25.69 3.02 16.19
C ALA A 28 -24.87 1.91 16.86
N LYS A 29 -24.79 0.74 16.21
CA LYS A 29 -23.85 -0.32 16.56
C LYS A 29 -22.49 0.35 16.76
N ALA A 30 -22.00 0.40 17.99
CA ALA A 30 -20.69 0.95 18.28
C ALA A 30 -19.71 0.28 17.30
N PRO A 31 -19.02 1.04 16.44
CA PRO A 31 -18.14 0.42 15.47
C PRO A 31 -17.07 -0.38 16.25
N PRO A 32 -16.64 -1.53 15.74
CA PRO A 32 -15.69 -2.37 16.46
C PRO A 32 -14.45 -1.55 16.82
N ARG A 33 -14.13 -1.49 18.11
CA ARG A 33 -12.85 -0.98 18.62
C ARG A 33 -11.80 -2.04 18.31
N ALA A 34 -11.04 -1.85 17.24
CA ALA A 34 -9.86 -2.64 16.95
C ALA A 34 -8.72 -1.69 16.62
N ALA A 35 -7.71 -1.75 17.47
CA ALA A 35 -6.78 -0.67 17.67
C ALA A 35 -5.61 -1.19 18.52
N PHE A 36 -4.62 -1.81 17.87
CA PHE A 36 -3.47 -2.38 18.57
C PHE A 36 -2.16 -1.79 18.05
N ALA A 37 -1.16 -1.79 18.93
CA ALA A 37 0.23 -1.47 18.64
C ALA A 37 1.08 -2.69 18.97
N LEU A 38 1.92 -3.13 18.04
CA LEU A 38 2.94 -4.15 18.31
C LEU A 38 4.31 -3.48 18.27
N ASP A 39 4.92 -3.41 19.46
CA ASP A 39 6.34 -3.09 19.54
C ASP A 39 7.21 -4.28 19.06
N ALA A 40 8.50 -4.02 18.93
CA ALA A 40 9.46 -5.04 18.47
C ALA A 40 9.50 -6.26 19.39
N ASP A 41 9.23 -6.10 20.69
CA ASP A 41 9.29 -7.21 21.65
C ASP A 41 8.03 -8.07 21.57
N ALA A 42 6.86 -7.47 21.33
CA ALA A 42 5.62 -8.18 21.04
C ALA A 42 5.75 -9.02 19.77
N LEU A 43 6.34 -8.48 18.70
CA LEU A 43 6.64 -9.24 17.48
C LEU A 43 7.58 -10.42 17.76
N LYS A 44 8.67 -10.20 18.52
CA LYS A 44 9.60 -11.26 18.91
C LYS A 44 8.93 -12.35 19.76
N ARG A 45 8.01 -12.01 20.66
CA ARG A 45 7.23 -13.00 21.43
C ARG A 45 6.41 -13.92 20.53
N TYR A 46 6.03 -13.46 19.34
CA TYR A 46 5.34 -14.26 18.32
C TYR A 46 6.28 -14.98 17.37
N GLY A 47 7.61 -14.86 17.57
CA GLY A 47 8.61 -15.41 16.67
C GLY A 47 8.76 -14.63 15.36
N ILE A 48 8.25 -13.39 15.31
CA ILE A 48 8.34 -12.50 14.15
C ILE A 48 9.56 -11.59 14.33
N ASP A 49 10.52 -11.68 13.43
CA ASP A 49 11.65 -10.75 13.42
C ASP A 49 11.27 -9.52 12.59
N PRO A 50 11.19 -8.31 13.20
CA PRO A 50 10.79 -7.11 12.49
C PRO A 50 11.72 -6.74 11.33
N ARG A 51 12.96 -7.25 11.30
CA ARG A 51 13.91 -7.02 10.20
C ARG A 51 13.55 -7.78 8.92
N PHE A 52 12.72 -8.81 9.04
CA PHE A 52 12.33 -9.70 7.95
C PHE A 52 10.88 -9.51 7.52
N ILE A 53 10.17 -8.51 8.07
CA ILE A 53 8.83 -8.15 7.62
C ILE A 53 8.91 -7.51 6.24
N VAL A 54 8.24 -8.13 5.27
CA VAL A 54 8.15 -7.65 3.88
C VAL A 54 6.95 -6.74 3.70
N ALA A 55 5.79 -7.14 4.23
CA ALA A 55 4.56 -6.38 4.10
C ALA A 55 3.62 -6.66 5.26
N VAL A 56 2.75 -5.68 5.53
CA VAL A 56 1.66 -5.77 6.49
C VAL A 56 0.39 -5.34 5.79
N ARG A 57 -0.66 -6.16 5.91
CA ARG A 57 -1.96 -5.90 5.28
C ARG A 57 -3.10 -6.08 6.27
N PRO A 58 -4.04 -5.12 6.37
CA PRO A 58 -5.30 -5.36 7.04
C PRO A 58 -6.14 -6.35 6.22
N ALA A 59 -6.83 -7.25 6.91
CA ALA A 59 -7.63 -8.33 6.34
C ALA A 59 -9.13 -8.00 6.48
N GLY A 60 -9.55 -6.97 5.74
CA GLY A 60 -10.94 -6.57 5.54
C GLY A 60 -11.81 -6.47 6.79
N ALA A 61 -13.08 -6.88 6.68
CA ALA A 61 -14.11 -6.67 7.71
C ALA A 61 -13.84 -7.39 9.03
N SER A 62 -12.96 -8.40 9.02
CA SER A 62 -12.55 -9.13 10.22
C SER A 62 -11.63 -8.31 11.13
N ALA A 63 -11.12 -7.16 10.67
CA ALA A 63 -10.13 -6.32 11.34
C ALA A 63 -8.86 -7.09 11.76
N ARG A 64 -8.59 -8.25 11.15
CA ARG A 64 -7.33 -8.97 11.33
C ARG A 64 -6.20 -8.25 10.63
N THR A 65 -4.98 -8.49 11.08
CA THR A 65 -3.77 -8.00 10.41
C THR A 65 -2.94 -9.19 9.99
N VAL A 66 -2.48 -9.21 8.75
CA VAL A 66 -1.58 -10.23 8.23
C VAL A 66 -0.20 -9.60 8.05
N ILE A 67 0.82 -10.26 8.59
CA ILE A 67 2.23 -9.88 8.47
C ILE A 67 2.91 -10.94 7.61
N GLY A 68 3.51 -10.51 6.51
CA GLY A 68 4.37 -11.35 5.69
C GLY A 68 5.81 -11.20 6.10
N GLU A 69 6.43 -12.30 6.53
CA GLU A 69 7.83 -12.38 6.92
C GLU A 69 8.59 -13.24 5.92
N HIS A 70 9.75 -12.77 5.46
CA HIS A 70 10.66 -13.53 4.61
C HIS A 70 11.93 -13.88 5.39
N LEU A 71 12.11 -15.17 5.66
CA LEU A 71 13.25 -15.70 6.40
C LEU A 71 14.29 -16.26 5.42
N PRO A 72 15.47 -15.61 5.26
CA PRO A 72 16.51 -16.09 4.36
C PRO A 72 16.87 -17.56 4.62
N GLY A 73 16.80 -18.40 3.59
CA GLY A 73 17.07 -19.84 3.68
C GLY A 73 15.99 -20.70 4.37
N ARG A 74 14.92 -20.10 4.92
CA ARG A 74 13.82 -20.82 5.61
C ARG A 74 12.45 -20.62 4.96
N GLY A 75 12.38 -19.84 3.89
CA GLY A 75 11.15 -19.57 3.15
C GLY A 75 10.43 -18.32 3.65
N SER A 76 9.11 -18.34 3.58
CA SER A 76 8.28 -17.19 3.98
C SER A 76 7.12 -17.64 4.86
N VAL A 77 6.69 -16.77 5.76
CA VAL A 77 5.63 -17.04 6.73
C VAL A 77 4.60 -15.92 6.68
N LEU A 78 3.32 -16.28 6.65
CA LEU A 78 2.23 -15.35 6.94
C LEU A 78 1.78 -15.51 8.38
N HIS A 79 1.88 -14.44 9.16
CA HIS A 79 1.37 -14.38 10.53
C HIS A 79 0.02 -13.67 10.52
N VAL A 80 -0.99 -14.27 11.13
CA VAL A 80 -2.34 -13.71 11.23
C VAL A 80 -2.58 -13.27 12.66
N LEU A 81 -2.86 -11.98 12.82
CA LEU A 81 -3.14 -11.34 14.10
C LEU A 81 -4.62 -11.01 14.20
N ALA A 82 -5.16 -11.17 15.40
CA ALA A 82 -6.49 -10.73 15.76
C ALA A 82 -6.57 -9.19 15.85
N PRO A 83 -7.80 -8.63 15.90
CA PRO A 83 -7.99 -7.18 16.02
C PRO A 83 -7.48 -6.55 17.31
N ASP A 84 -7.18 -7.36 18.33
CA ASP A 84 -6.54 -6.94 19.58
C ASP A 84 -5.00 -7.09 19.56
N GLY A 85 -4.44 -7.52 18.42
CA GLY A 85 -3.01 -7.76 18.22
C GLY A 85 -2.52 -9.15 18.64
N SER A 86 -3.38 -10.00 19.21
CA SER A 86 -2.99 -11.37 19.58
C SER A 86 -2.68 -12.22 18.36
N HIS A 87 -1.62 -13.03 18.44
CA HIS A 87 -1.20 -13.91 17.36
C HIS A 87 -2.13 -15.12 17.27
N LEU A 88 -2.86 -15.26 16.16
CA LEU A 88 -3.80 -16.35 15.95
C LEU A 88 -3.10 -17.60 15.42
N HIS A 89 -2.31 -17.45 14.36
CA HIS A 89 -1.52 -18.53 13.77
C HIS A 89 -0.52 -18.01 12.73
N ALA A 90 0.45 -18.86 12.43
CA ALA A 90 1.40 -18.70 11.33
C ALA A 90 1.13 -19.75 10.24
N LEU A 91 1.37 -19.37 8.98
CA LEU A 91 1.28 -20.23 7.81
C LEU A 91 2.59 -20.16 7.02
N ALA A 92 3.32 -21.27 6.97
CA ALA A 92 4.48 -21.39 6.10
C ALA A 92 4.04 -21.40 4.63
N VAL A 93 4.73 -20.61 3.82
CA VAL A 93 4.50 -20.51 2.37
C VAL A 93 5.73 -21.09 1.68
N PRO A 94 5.57 -22.00 0.72
CA PRO A 94 6.68 -22.61 -0.02
C PRO A 94 7.28 -21.65 -1.06
N SER A 95 7.47 -20.39 -0.67
CA SER A 95 8.17 -19.37 -1.44
C SER A 95 9.52 -19.09 -0.79
N PRO A 96 10.65 -19.36 -1.48
CA PRO A 96 11.96 -18.96 -0.98
C PRO A 96 12.13 -17.45 -0.85
N GLN A 97 11.23 -16.62 -1.39
CA GLN A 97 11.24 -15.17 -1.19
C GLN A 97 9.83 -14.59 -1.37
N LEU A 98 9.23 -14.03 -0.33
CA LEU A 98 7.97 -13.29 -0.43
C LEU A 98 8.28 -11.88 -0.93
N ALA A 99 7.67 -11.47 -2.04
CA ALA A 99 7.84 -10.12 -2.58
C ALA A 99 6.71 -9.18 -2.13
N ASP A 100 5.47 -9.66 -2.24
CA ASP A 100 4.27 -8.94 -1.80
C ASP A 100 3.13 -9.96 -1.57
N PHE A 101 2.09 -9.52 -0.89
CA PHE A 101 0.84 -10.26 -0.80
C PHE A 101 -0.35 -9.31 -0.65
N SER A 102 -1.52 -9.82 -1.01
CA SER A 102 -2.81 -9.18 -0.78
C SER A 102 -3.70 -10.13 0.01
N VAL A 103 -4.58 -9.57 0.84
CA VAL A 103 -5.55 -10.34 1.62
C VAL A 103 -6.93 -9.99 1.10
N ASP A 104 -7.76 -11.01 0.91
CA ASP A 104 -9.12 -10.81 0.44
C ASP A 104 -9.96 -10.06 1.49
N PRO A 105 -11.07 -9.40 1.10
CA PRO A 105 -11.89 -8.61 2.03
C PRO A 105 -12.53 -9.44 3.15
N SER A 106 -12.67 -10.76 2.97
CA SER A 106 -13.15 -11.64 4.05
C SER A 106 -12.07 -12.01 5.06
N GLY A 107 -10.79 -11.77 4.76
CA GLY A 107 -9.65 -12.14 5.59
C GLY A 107 -9.44 -13.65 5.69
N ARG A 108 -9.97 -14.42 4.73
CA ARG A 108 -9.88 -15.88 4.68
C ARG A 108 -8.79 -16.35 3.75
N GLU A 109 -8.51 -15.62 2.69
CA GLU A 109 -7.51 -15.97 1.70
C GLU A 109 -6.47 -14.84 1.56
N ALA A 110 -5.20 -15.23 1.47
CA ALA A 110 -4.12 -14.36 1.07
C ALA A 110 -3.55 -14.85 -0.26
N PHE A 111 -3.36 -13.92 -1.20
CA PHE A 111 -2.72 -14.19 -2.48
C PHE A 111 -1.30 -13.67 -2.39
N LEU A 112 -0.34 -14.53 -2.69
CA LEU A 112 1.07 -14.27 -2.48
C LEU A 112 1.84 -14.30 -3.77
N VAL A 113 2.81 -13.41 -3.82
CA VAL A 113 3.83 -13.36 -4.86
C VAL A 113 5.13 -13.93 -4.32
N GLY A 114 5.59 -15.03 -4.93
CA GLY A 114 6.86 -15.67 -4.59
C GLY A 114 7.96 -15.50 -5.63
N SER A 115 9.21 -15.50 -5.16
CA SER A 115 10.43 -15.89 -5.89
C SER A 115 10.64 -15.19 -7.24
N TYR A 116 10.90 -13.88 -7.22
CA TYR A 116 11.14 -13.07 -8.41
C TYR A 116 10.11 -13.26 -9.54
N GLY A 117 8.92 -13.78 -9.24
CA GLY A 117 7.84 -13.96 -10.21
C GLY A 117 7.65 -15.26 -10.89
N THR A 118 8.42 -16.24 -10.47
CA THR A 118 8.31 -17.56 -11.07
C THR A 118 7.15 -18.34 -10.47
N ARG A 119 6.62 -17.97 -9.29
CA ARG A 119 5.55 -18.71 -8.60
C ARG A 119 4.58 -17.79 -7.87
N PHE A 120 3.28 -18.08 -7.99
CA PHE A 120 2.20 -17.44 -7.25
C PHE A 120 1.48 -18.48 -6.42
N TYR A 121 1.19 -18.11 -5.18
CA TYR A 121 0.51 -18.98 -4.24
C TYR A 121 -0.80 -18.32 -3.80
N ALA A 122 -1.83 -19.14 -3.60
CA ALA A 122 -2.99 -18.76 -2.80
C ALA A 122 -2.85 -19.48 -1.46
N ALA A 123 -2.98 -18.75 -0.37
CA ALA A 123 -3.03 -19.25 0.98
C ALA A 123 -4.44 -19.11 1.54
N ASP A 124 -5.05 -20.23 1.90
CA ASP A 124 -6.23 -20.26 2.77
C ASP A 124 -5.75 -20.10 4.22
N LEU A 125 -5.94 -18.90 4.77
CA LEU A 125 -5.55 -18.53 6.13
C LEU A 125 -6.40 -19.26 7.17
N VAL A 126 -7.65 -19.61 6.85
CA VAL A 126 -8.53 -20.33 7.80
C VAL A 126 -8.13 -21.79 7.88
N ARG A 127 -7.95 -22.44 6.72
CA ARG A 127 -7.57 -23.86 6.64
C ARG A 127 -6.08 -24.10 6.80
N LYS A 128 -5.27 -23.04 6.90
CA LYS A 128 -3.81 -23.08 7.04
C LYS A 128 -3.15 -23.89 5.92
N ARG A 129 -3.57 -23.66 4.68
CA ARG A 129 -3.04 -24.34 3.50
C ARG A 129 -2.62 -23.33 2.46
N SER A 130 -1.51 -23.60 1.79
CA SER A 130 -1.13 -22.87 0.58
C SER A 130 -1.17 -23.80 -0.62
N ARG A 131 -1.47 -23.23 -1.78
CA ARG A 131 -1.45 -23.94 -3.06
C ARG A 131 -0.78 -23.07 -4.11
N LEU A 132 0.00 -23.70 -4.98
CA LEU A 132 0.56 -23.06 -6.16
C LEU A 132 -0.60 -22.78 -7.13
N VAL A 133 -0.79 -21.51 -7.46
CA VAL A 133 -1.81 -21.04 -8.43
C VAL A 133 -1.20 -20.97 -9.82
N TYR A 134 0.03 -20.48 -9.89
CA TYR A 134 0.75 -20.32 -11.14
C TYR A 134 2.23 -20.54 -10.88
N ALA A 135 2.87 -21.30 -11.75
CA ALA A 135 4.31 -21.24 -11.92
C ALA A 135 4.57 -20.81 -13.36
N SER A 136 5.48 -19.85 -13.56
CA SER A 136 5.91 -19.51 -14.92
C SER A 136 6.49 -20.77 -15.54
N LEU A 137 6.06 -21.11 -16.75
CA LEU A 137 6.64 -22.22 -17.50
C LEU A 137 8.12 -21.88 -17.76
N PRO A 138 9.08 -22.66 -17.22
CA PRO A 138 10.50 -22.39 -17.45
C PRO A 138 10.91 -22.55 -18.94
N ASP A 139 10.07 -23.18 -19.77
CA ASP A 139 10.46 -23.67 -21.09
C ASP A 139 9.80 -22.96 -22.28
N ARG A 140 9.40 -21.68 -22.15
CA ARG A 140 9.13 -20.86 -23.35
C ARG A 140 10.39 -20.09 -23.72
N PRO A 141 11.11 -20.49 -24.80
CA PRO A 141 12.26 -19.74 -25.29
C PRO A 141 11.90 -18.27 -25.42
N GLY A 142 12.71 -17.41 -24.83
CA GLY A 142 12.53 -15.97 -24.89
C GLY A 142 11.68 -15.34 -23.78
N PHE A 143 10.92 -16.09 -22.96
CA PHE A 143 10.18 -15.48 -21.86
C PHE A 143 11.03 -15.42 -20.59
N ARG A 144 11.34 -14.21 -20.09
CA ARG A 144 11.95 -14.03 -18.77
C ARG A 144 10.97 -13.26 -17.88
N ALA A 145 10.38 -13.94 -16.90
CA ALA A 145 9.59 -13.25 -15.89
C ALA A 145 10.53 -12.39 -15.04
N LEU A 146 10.31 -11.07 -15.02
CA LEU A 146 10.98 -10.17 -14.10
C LEU A 146 9.92 -9.71 -13.10
N ALA A 147 9.89 -10.34 -11.92
CA ALA A 147 9.23 -9.84 -10.73
C ALA A 147 7.79 -9.26 -10.94
N PRO A 148 6.71 -10.00 -10.68
CA PRO A 148 5.47 -9.44 -10.19
C PRO A 148 5.78 -8.51 -9.04
N VAL A 149 5.34 -7.28 -9.23
CA VAL A 149 5.71 -6.18 -8.35
C VAL A 149 4.65 -6.00 -7.26
N SER A 150 3.43 -6.53 -7.46
CA SER A 150 2.31 -6.33 -6.53
C SER A 150 1.06 -7.16 -6.87
N ILE A 151 0.20 -7.33 -5.86
CA ILE A 151 -1.16 -7.86 -5.98
C ILE A 151 -2.10 -6.80 -5.41
N ALA A 152 -3.21 -6.56 -6.10
CA ALA A 152 -4.27 -5.73 -5.56
C ALA A 152 -5.61 -6.46 -5.54
N GLN A 153 -6.36 -6.15 -4.49
CA GLN A 153 -7.69 -6.66 -4.29
C GLN A 153 -8.69 -5.78 -5.05
N THR A 154 -9.55 -6.39 -5.84
CA THR A 154 -10.69 -5.72 -6.48
C THR A 154 -11.99 -6.27 -5.92
N ALA A 155 -13.11 -5.61 -6.22
CA ALA A 155 -14.45 -6.08 -5.84
C ALA A 155 -14.77 -7.50 -6.36
N ARG A 156 -14.12 -7.95 -7.44
CA ARG A 156 -14.34 -9.28 -8.07
C ARG A 156 -13.26 -10.30 -7.72
N GLY A 157 -12.34 -9.97 -6.83
CA GLY A 157 -11.24 -10.83 -6.42
C GLY A 157 -9.86 -10.20 -6.64
N PRO A 158 -8.79 -10.96 -6.38
CA PRO A 158 -7.42 -10.49 -6.51
C PRO A 158 -7.02 -10.44 -7.99
N VAL A 159 -6.30 -9.39 -8.32
CA VAL A 159 -5.62 -9.26 -9.61
C VAL A 159 -4.12 -9.23 -9.33
N VAL A 160 -3.39 -10.02 -10.08
CA VAL A 160 -1.94 -10.15 -9.99
C VAL A 160 -1.33 -9.35 -11.13
N TYR A 161 -0.36 -8.51 -10.79
CA TYR A 161 0.27 -7.57 -11.71
C TYR A 161 1.73 -7.99 -11.92
N GLY A 162 2.10 -8.29 -13.17
CA GLY A 162 3.41 -8.83 -13.52
C GLY A 162 4.09 -8.01 -14.61
N VAL A 163 5.39 -7.72 -14.44
CA VAL A 163 6.22 -7.32 -15.57
C VAL A 163 6.73 -8.62 -16.21
N PHE A 164 6.46 -8.79 -17.50
CA PHE A 164 6.85 -9.97 -18.25
C PHE A 164 7.75 -9.56 -19.41
N TYR A 165 8.95 -10.12 -19.48
CA TYR A 165 9.84 -9.88 -20.60
C TYR A 165 9.62 -10.94 -21.68
N ARG A 166 9.63 -10.50 -22.95
CA ARG A 166 9.62 -11.38 -24.10
C ARG A 166 10.75 -11.03 -25.08
N ASP A 167 11.65 -11.98 -25.21
CA ASP A 167 12.69 -12.30 -26.21
C ASP A 167 13.56 -11.17 -26.79
N GLU A 168 14.34 -11.51 -27.81
CA GLU A 168 15.59 -10.91 -28.32
C GLU A 168 15.50 -9.40 -28.66
N THR A 169 14.30 -8.83 -28.70
CA THR A 169 14.03 -7.42 -29.04
C THR A 169 14.07 -6.46 -27.84
N ALA A 170 14.26 -6.99 -26.64
CA ALA A 170 14.32 -6.25 -25.39
C ALA A 170 13.11 -5.39 -25.00
N THR A 171 11.94 -5.73 -25.54
CA THR A 171 10.71 -4.98 -25.28
C THR A 171 10.08 -5.43 -23.96
N LEU A 172 9.88 -4.48 -23.03
CA LEU A 172 9.20 -4.74 -21.76
C LEU A 172 7.69 -4.92 -22.04
N ASP A 173 7.07 -6.04 -21.68
CA ASP A 173 5.61 -6.14 -21.64
C ASP A 173 5.16 -6.17 -20.17
N VAL A 174 4.06 -5.51 -19.87
CA VAL A 174 3.42 -5.61 -18.55
C VAL A 174 2.13 -6.37 -18.79
N GLY A 175 2.03 -7.53 -18.15
CA GLY A 175 0.88 -8.41 -18.29
C GLY A 175 0.10 -8.42 -16.99
N PHE A 176 -1.21 -8.53 -17.13
CA PHE A 176 -2.11 -8.58 -16.00
C PHE A 176 -2.83 -9.92 -16.01
N ALA A 177 -2.81 -10.62 -14.88
CA ALA A 177 -3.48 -11.89 -14.73
C ALA A 177 -4.48 -11.79 -13.58
N ARG A 178 -5.75 -12.08 -13.86
CA ARG A 178 -6.75 -12.26 -12.81
C ARG A 178 -6.60 -13.67 -12.30
N VAL A 179 -6.32 -13.81 -11.00
CA VAL A 179 -6.35 -15.10 -10.33
C VAL A 179 -7.74 -15.30 -9.75
N ARG A 180 -8.47 -16.28 -10.27
CA ARG A 180 -9.78 -16.63 -9.73
C ARG A 180 -9.62 -17.47 -8.44
N PRO A 181 -10.63 -17.52 -7.56
CA PRO A 181 -10.61 -18.36 -6.35
C PRO A 181 -10.37 -19.84 -6.62
N ASN A 182 -10.74 -20.36 -7.80
CA ASN A 182 -10.44 -21.73 -8.19
C ASN A 182 -8.96 -21.94 -8.61
N GLY A 183 -8.17 -20.87 -8.69
CA GLY A 183 -6.75 -20.89 -9.07
C GLY A 183 -6.49 -20.75 -10.56
N THR A 184 -7.54 -20.58 -11.38
CA THR A 184 -7.33 -20.28 -12.80
C THR A 184 -6.88 -18.83 -12.96
N ALA A 185 -5.85 -18.62 -13.79
CA ALA A 185 -5.39 -17.31 -14.19
C ALA A 185 -5.92 -16.99 -15.60
N SER A 186 -6.57 -15.85 -15.78
CA SER A 186 -6.91 -15.33 -17.11
C SER A 186 -6.13 -14.05 -17.38
N ASN A 187 -5.49 -13.97 -18.54
CA ASN A 187 -4.87 -12.72 -18.99
C ASN A 187 -5.96 -11.65 -19.11
N VAL A 188 -5.76 -10.52 -18.45
CA VAL A 188 -6.70 -9.39 -18.41
C VAL A 188 -6.26 -8.31 -19.38
N LEU A 189 -4.96 -8.05 -19.48
CA LEU A 189 -4.43 -6.96 -20.28
C LEU A 189 -2.93 -7.20 -20.61
N SER A 190 -2.49 -6.74 -21.78
CA SER A 190 -1.09 -6.66 -22.19
C SER A 190 -0.79 -5.21 -22.58
N THR A 191 0.38 -4.71 -22.18
CA THR A 191 0.80 -3.35 -22.50
C THR A 191 1.68 -3.28 -23.75
N ARG A 192 1.59 -4.25 -24.65
CA ARG A 192 2.52 -4.41 -25.79
C ARG A 192 2.67 -3.17 -26.69
N GLY A 193 1.69 -2.26 -26.75
CA GLY A 193 1.81 -0.97 -27.46
C GLY A 193 2.29 0.22 -26.60
N TRP A 194 2.37 0.05 -25.28
CA TRP A 194 2.67 1.11 -24.32
C TRP A 194 4.15 1.26 -24.04
N SER A 195 4.85 0.14 -23.85
CA SER A 195 6.27 0.16 -23.51
C SER A 195 7.13 0.75 -24.62
N GLU A 196 6.69 0.63 -25.87
CA GLU A 196 7.29 1.31 -27.01
C GLU A 196 7.17 2.85 -26.87
N ARG A 197 6.04 3.36 -26.36
CA ARG A 197 5.79 4.81 -26.19
C ARG A 197 6.34 5.38 -24.90
N LEU A 198 6.16 4.68 -23.79
CA LEU A 198 6.42 5.15 -22.43
C LEU A 198 7.71 4.59 -21.83
N GLY A 199 8.46 3.79 -22.59
CA GLY A 199 9.67 3.10 -22.12
C GLY A 199 9.40 2.20 -20.90
N PRO A 200 10.44 1.91 -20.09
CA PRO A 200 10.31 0.98 -18.98
C PRO A 200 9.35 1.50 -17.90
N VAL A 201 8.38 0.66 -17.56
CA VAL A 201 7.39 0.91 -16.51
C VAL A 201 8.04 0.68 -15.14
N SER A 202 7.93 1.65 -14.23
CA SER A 202 8.61 1.60 -12.91
C SER A 202 7.69 1.90 -11.72
N GLY A 203 6.39 1.79 -11.93
CA GLY A 203 5.38 1.89 -10.87
C GLY A 203 3.97 1.79 -11.45
N TYR A 204 3.05 1.27 -10.66
CA TYR A 204 1.65 1.20 -11.04
C TYR A 204 0.74 1.24 -9.82
N SER A 205 -0.47 1.75 -10.02
CA SER A 205 -1.52 1.75 -9.02
C SER A 205 -2.81 1.28 -9.68
N PRO A 206 -3.40 0.16 -9.22
CA PRO A 206 -4.58 -0.40 -9.84
C PRO A 206 -5.83 0.37 -9.45
N HIS A 207 -6.70 0.56 -10.42
CA HIS A 207 -7.97 1.25 -10.20
C HIS A 207 -8.89 0.37 -9.35
N PRO A 208 -9.49 0.89 -8.27
CA PRO A 208 -10.27 0.06 -7.33
C PRO A 208 -11.59 -0.45 -7.93
N LYS A 209 -12.22 0.33 -8.82
CA LYS A 209 -13.50 -0.03 -9.45
C LYS A 209 -13.44 -0.61 -10.86
N LEU A 210 -12.36 -0.38 -11.62
CA LEU A 210 -12.28 -0.83 -13.00
C LEU A 210 -11.53 -2.14 -13.03
N GLU A 211 -12.00 -3.06 -13.87
CA GLU A 211 -11.44 -4.40 -13.99
C GLU A 211 -10.00 -4.42 -14.51
N SER A 212 -9.50 -3.27 -14.94
CA SER A 212 -8.45 -3.15 -15.95
C SER A 212 -7.99 -1.69 -16.17
N GLY A 213 -8.41 -0.76 -15.30
CA GLY A 213 -7.88 0.59 -15.25
C GLY A 213 -6.57 0.60 -14.47
N LEU A 214 -5.50 1.14 -15.04
CA LEU A 214 -4.19 1.22 -14.41
C LEU A 214 -3.62 2.61 -14.63
N VAL A 215 -3.11 3.22 -13.57
CA VAL A 215 -2.14 4.31 -13.76
C VAL A 215 -0.76 3.70 -13.77
N VAL A 216 -0.07 3.91 -14.88
CA VAL A 216 1.25 3.39 -15.17
C VAL A 216 2.23 4.56 -15.20
N ARG A 217 3.36 4.37 -14.53
CA ARG A 217 4.51 5.26 -14.62
C ARG A 217 5.51 4.65 -15.61
N GLY A 218 5.82 5.37 -16.69
CA GLY A 218 6.85 4.98 -17.66
C GLY A 218 7.94 6.04 -17.80
N ALA A 219 9.17 5.63 -18.08
CA ALA A 219 10.25 6.54 -18.47
C ALA A 219 10.20 6.82 -19.97
N ARG A 220 9.93 8.07 -20.38
CA ARG A 220 9.96 8.41 -21.81
C ARG A 220 11.34 8.09 -22.39
N SER A 221 11.39 7.48 -23.57
CA SER A 221 12.64 7.13 -24.22
C SER A 221 13.30 8.35 -24.89
N GLY A 222 14.56 8.63 -24.53
CA GLY A 222 15.44 9.61 -25.17
C GLY A 222 16.15 10.59 -24.21
N PRO A 223 17.23 11.27 -24.64
CA PRO A 223 17.95 12.25 -23.83
C PRO A 223 17.04 13.42 -23.40
N GLY A 224 17.08 13.79 -22.12
CA GLY A 224 16.27 14.90 -21.58
C GLY A 224 14.77 14.59 -21.45
N LYS A 225 14.33 13.35 -21.66
CA LYS A 225 12.92 13.00 -21.49
C LYS A 225 12.65 12.49 -20.08
N GLY A 226 11.79 13.21 -19.35
CA GLY A 226 11.34 12.84 -18.02
C GLY A 226 10.43 11.60 -17.99
N ARG A 227 9.84 11.31 -16.83
CA ARG A 227 8.82 10.27 -16.66
C ARG A 227 7.44 10.77 -17.03
N ALA A 228 6.65 9.89 -17.62
CA ALA A 228 5.25 10.13 -17.94
C ALA A 228 4.36 9.30 -17.02
N LEU A 229 3.26 9.92 -16.61
CA LEU A 229 2.14 9.26 -15.98
C LEU A 229 1.10 9.00 -17.06
N ALA A 230 0.72 7.75 -17.25
CA ALA A 230 -0.32 7.37 -18.18
C ALA A 230 -1.42 6.62 -17.45
N TYR A 231 -2.65 6.83 -17.90
CA TYR A 231 -3.78 6.00 -17.53
C TYR A 231 -4.08 5.07 -18.69
N ALA A 232 -4.13 3.76 -18.43
CA ALA A 232 -4.57 2.75 -19.38
C ALA A 232 -5.88 2.15 -18.88
N ALA A 233 -6.95 2.24 -19.68
CA ALA A 233 -8.14 1.44 -19.45
C ALA A 233 -7.99 0.04 -20.07
N ALA A 234 -8.95 -0.85 -19.79
CA ALA A 234 -9.02 -2.22 -20.31
C ALA A 234 -8.78 -2.36 -21.80
N GLU A 235 -9.28 -1.38 -22.54
CA GLU A 235 -9.47 -1.51 -23.97
C GLU A 235 -8.24 -1.02 -24.73
N GLY A 236 -7.16 -0.66 -24.01
CA GLY A 236 -5.88 -0.30 -24.60
C GLY A 236 -5.83 1.12 -25.17
N ASP A 237 -6.82 1.96 -24.86
CA ASP A 237 -6.98 3.35 -25.30
C ASP A 237 -6.41 4.39 -24.32
N GLY A 238 -5.39 4.00 -23.55
CA GLY A 238 -4.87 4.88 -22.54
C GLY A 238 -4.36 6.22 -23.07
N ARG A 239 -4.13 7.13 -22.13
CA ARG A 239 -3.70 8.49 -22.43
C ARG A 239 -2.66 8.93 -21.43
N GLU A 240 -1.74 9.75 -21.88
CA GLU A 240 -0.85 10.45 -20.97
C GLU A 240 -1.67 11.43 -20.13
N LEU A 241 -1.47 11.38 -18.82
CA LEU A 241 -2.15 12.23 -17.83
C LEU A 241 -1.27 13.39 -17.39
N ASP A 242 0.04 13.16 -17.27
CA ASP A 242 1.03 14.18 -16.88
C ASP A 242 2.45 13.74 -17.31
N ALA A 243 3.36 14.69 -17.35
CA ALA A 243 4.79 14.47 -17.55
C ALA A 243 5.64 15.41 -16.68
N ALA A 244 6.75 14.86 -16.19
CA ALA A 244 7.73 15.58 -15.37
C ALA A 244 9.08 14.84 -15.35
N ASP A 245 10.11 15.38 -14.72
CA ASP A 245 11.41 14.70 -14.62
C ASP A 245 11.27 13.39 -13.84
N ASP A 246 10.43 13.40 -12.79
CA ASP A 246 10.05 12.23 -12.04
C ASP A 246 8.56 12.25 -11.65
N ILE A 247 7.92 11.09 -11.63
CA ILE A 247 6.55 10.90 -11.12
C ILE A 247 6.52 9.60 -10.33
N TYR A 248 6.18 9.61 -9.04
CA TYR A 248 6.22 8.42 -8.18
C TYR A 248 5.09 8.40 -7.14
N GLY A 249 4.96 7.26 -6.45
CA GLY A 249 4.00 7.08 -5.36
C GLY A 249 2.55 7.28 -5.81
N VAL A 250 2.11 6.63 -6.88
CA VAL A 250 0.73 6.80 -7.35
C VAL A 250 -0.23 6.02 -6.44
N SER A 251 -1.34 6.63 -6.05
CA SER A 251 -2.37 6.03 -5.22
C SER A 251 -3.75 6.40 -5.73
N TRP A 252 -4.67 5.45 -5.85
CA TRP A 252 -6.05 5.72 -6.22
C TRP A 252 -6.89 6.02 -4.98
N ALA A 253 -7.82 6.97 -5.13
CA ALA A 253 -8.90 7.15 -4.19
C ALA A 253 -9.83 5.92 -4.22
N PRO A 254 -10.50 5.55 -3.11
CA PRO A 254 -11.43 4.43 -3.07
C PRO A 254 -12.58 4.55 -4.09
N ASP A 255 -12.93 5.78 -4.47
CA ASP A 255 -13.92 6.06 -5.52
C ASP A 255 -13.43 5.68 -6.93
N GLY A 256 -12.14 5.48 -7.13
CA GLY A 256 -11.52 5.22 -8.44
C GLY A 256 -11.59 6.41 -9.40
N GLU A 257 -12.17 7.53 -9.04
CA GLU A 257 -12.29 8.69 -9.94
C GLU A 257 -11.08 9.61 -9.84
N ARG A 258 -10.37 9.54 -8.70
CA ARG A 258 -9.24 10.39 -8.38
C ARG A 258 -8.00 9.57 -8.05
N PHE A 259 -6.83 10.11 -8.34
CA PHE A 259 -5.56 9.54 -7.92
C PHE A 259 -4.61 10.64 -7.46
N ALA A 260 -3.76 10.32 -6.49
CA ALA A 260 -2.71 11.18 -5.99
C ALA A 260 -1.35 10.63 -6.40
N TYR A 261 -0.40 11.51 -6.64
CA TYR A 261 0.98 11.15 -6.99
C TYR A 261 1.92 12.27 -6.61
N VAL A 262 3.21 11.96 -6.56
CA VAL A 262 4.26 12.96 -6.39
C VAL A 262 4.93 13.20 -7.73
N ARG A 263 5.07 14.47 -8.08
CA ARG A 263 5.71 14.96 -9.30
C ARG A 263 6.98 15.72 -8.95
N ARG A 264 8.08 15.48 -9.67
CA ARG A 264 9.33 16.22 -9.52
C ARG A 264 9.71 16.92 -10.81
N ARG A 265 10.02 18.21 -10.71
CA ARG A 265 10.53 19.07 -11.79
C ARG A 265 11.75 19.83 -11.26
N GLY A 266 12.95 19.46 -11.72
CA GLY A 266 14.22 19.87 -11.14
C GLY A 266 14.32 19.45 -9.67
N GLU A 267 14.61 20.41 -8.80
CA GLU A 267 14.69 20.19 -7.35
C GLU A 267 13.34 20.27 -6.63
N LYS A 268 12.27 20.67 -7.34
CA LYS A 268 10.94 20.84 -6.76
C LYS A 268 10.16 19.54 -6.84
N ALA A 269 9.62 19.11 -5.70
CA ALA A 269 8.63 18.05 -5.61
C ALA A 269 7.26 18.64 -5.26
N GLU A 270 6.22 18.11 -5.88
CA GLU A 270 4.84 18.57 -5.78
C GLU A 270 3.93 17.38 -5.55
N LEU A 271 3.00 17.53 -4.61
CA LEU A 271 1.91 16.60 -4.42
C LEU A 271 0.77 16.97 -5.37
N MET A 272 0.36 16.01 -6.19
CA MET A 272 -0.63 16.21 -7.25
C MET A 272 -1.88 15.36 -7.00
N LEU A 273 -3.03 15.88 -7.41
CA LEU A 273 -4.30 15.19 -7.49
C LEU A 273 -4.78 15.21 -8.93
N GLY A 274 -4.85 14.04 -9.56
CA GLY A 274 -5.40 13.85 -10.89
C GLY A 274 -6.77 13.17 -10.86
N SER A 275 -7.43 13.18 -12.01
CA SER A 275 -8.59 12.36 -12.30
C SER A 275 -8.42 11.70 -13.67
N ALA A 276 -9.12 10.61 -13.91
CA ALA A 276 -9.01 9.88 -15.17
C ALA A 276 -9.40 10.73 -16.39
N GLY A 277 -10.16 11.82 -16.20
CA GLY A 277 -10.68 12.71 -17.25
C GLY A 277 -10.08 14.13 -17.30
N GLY A 278 -9.43 14.61 -16.24
CA GLY A 278 -9.07 16.03 -16.07
C GLY A 278 -7.58 16.34 -16.05
N GLN A 279 -7.27 17.64 -15.99
CA GLN A 279 -5.91 18.13 -15.73
C GLN A 279 -5.56 17.96 -14.24
N PRO A 280 -4.36 17.46 -13.90
CA PRO A 280 -3.95 17.33 -12.51
C PRO A 280 -3.85 18.68 -11.79
N ALA A 281 -4.38 18.74 -10.57
CA ALA A 281 -4.28 19.89 -9.69
C ALA A 281 -3.13 19.70 -8.68
N ARG A 282 -2.36 20.75 -8.43
CA ARG A 282 -1.33 20.74 -7.38
C ARG A 282 -2.00 20.94 -6.01
N LEU A 283 -1.77 20.00 -5.10
CA LEU A 283 -2.25 20.08 -3.71
C LEU A 283 -1.25 20.83 -2.82
N ALA A 284 0.04 20.52 -2.94
CA ALA A 284 1.08 21.11 -2.10
C ALA A 284 2.46 21.03 -2.76
N GLU A 285 3.40 21.85 -2.30
CA GLU A 285 4.81 21.83 -2.68
C GLU A 285 5.67 21.34 -1.49
N GLY A 286 6.68 20.52 -1.78
CA GLY A 286 7.53 19.89 -0.78
C GLY A 286 7.98 18.47 -1.15
N PHE A 287 8.91 17.93 -0.37
CA PHE A 287 9.42 16.58 -0.60
C PHE A 287 8.47 15.53 -0.01
N PHE A 288 7.46 15.16 -0.80
CA PHE A 288 6.44 14.17 -0.41
C PHE A 288 6.79 12.75 -0.87
N PHE A 289 6.21 11.76 -0.21
CA PHE A 289 6.28 10.35 -0.61
C PHE A 289 5.07 9.56 -0.11
N ALA A 290 4.80 8.43 -0.77
CA ALA A 290 3.77 7.45 -0.40
C ALA A 290 2.40 8.07 -0.05
N PRO A 291 1.74 8.79 -0.98
CA PRO A 291 0.39 9.26 -0.75
C PRO A 291 -0.58 8.09 -0.61
N VAL A 292 -1.47 8.16 0.36
CA VAL A 292 -2.49 7.14 0.63
C VAL A 292 -3.80 7.83 0.95
N PHE A 293 -4.87 7.49 0.22
CA PHE A 293 -6.19 8.01 0.53
C PHE A 293 -6.74 7.39 1.81
N VAL A 294 -7.34 8.24 2.63
CA VAL A 294 -8.00 7.87 3.89
C VAL A 294 -9.37 8.53 3.97
N ASP A 295 -10.17 8.16 4.97
CA ASP A 295 -11.51 8.74 5.23
C ASP A 295 -12.42 8.68 3.99
N GLY A 296 -12.54 7.50 3.38
CA GLY A 296 -13.32 7.31 2.16
C GLY A 296 -12.82 8.11 0.95
N GLY A 297 -11.56 8.58 0.99
CA GLY A 297 -10.97 9.41 -0.05
C GLY A 297 -11.23 10.91 0.10
N ARG A 298 -11.71 11.38 1.26
CA ARG A 298 -11.80 12.82 1.55
C ARG A 298 -10.46 13.42 1.98
N SER A 299 -9.53 12.59 2.41
CA SER A 299 -8.22 13.03 2.86
C SER A 299 -7.11 12.17 2.28
N LEU A 300 -5.89 12.70 2.30
CA LEU A 300 -4.69 12.01 1.87
C LEU A 300 -3.64 12.05 2.98
N VAL A 301 -3.12 10.90 3.38
CA VAL A 301 -1.92 10.84 4.22
C VAL A 301 -0.70 10.77 3.31
N VAL A 302 0.29 11.59 3.60
CA VAL A 302 1.56 11.63 2.88
C VAL A 302 2.72 11.59 3.87
N GLY A 303 3.82 10.98 3.47
CA GLY A 303 5.10 11.27 4.09
C GLY A 303 5.65 12.59 3.55
N LYS A 304 6.27 13.40 4.42
CA LYS A 304 6.96 14.64 4.03
C LYS A 304 8.31 14.74 4.74
N ILE A 305 9.32 15.22 4.02
CA ILE A 305 10.61 15.60 4.59
C ILE A 305 10.66 17.12 4.75
N GLU A 306 10.94 17.58 5.98
CA GLU A 306 11.19 18.98 6.31
C GLU A 306 12.54 19.10 7.02
N GLY A 307 13.52 19.67 6.32
CA GLY A 307 14.90 19.72 6.79
C GLY A 307 15.47 18.32 7.01
N LYS A 308 15.86 18.00 8.25
CA LYS A 308 16.37 16.68 8.65
C LYS A 308 15.28 15.77 9.24
N THR A 309 14.03 16.23 9.25
CA THR A 309 12.93 15.51 9.88
C THR A 309 12.00 14.92 8.85
N GLN A 310 11.57 13.69 9.11
CA GLN A 310 10.56 12.99 8.34
C GLN A 310 9.31 12.85 9.20
N GLY A 311 8.14 13.16 8.64
CA GLY A 311 6.86 13.05 9.32
C GLY A 311 5.73 12.62 8.40
N ALA A 312 4.62 12.23 9.02
CA ALA A 312 3.37 12.03 8.31
C ALA A 312 2.53 13.31 8.34
N TRP A 313 1.85 13.59 7.25
CA TRP A 313 0.99 14.74 7.06
C TRP A 313 -0.33 14.28 6.50
N ILE A 314 -1.40 15.02 6.81
CA ILE A 314 -2.72 14.83 6.23
C ILE A 314 -3.09 16.03 5.38
N VAL A 315 -3.63 15.77 4.20
CA VAL A 315 -4.25 16.77 3.32
C VAL A 315 -5.75 16.56 3.32
N SER A 316 -6.50 17.54 3.81
CA SER A 316 -7.95 17.61 3.64
C SER A 316 -8.24 18.08 2.22
N LEU A 317 -8.87 17.23 1.39
CA LEU A 317 -9.10 17.55 -0.02
C LEU A 317 -10.19 18.61 -0.26
N PRO A 318 -11.30 18.65 0.50
CA PRO A 318 -12.29 19.72 0.36
C PRO A 318 -11.74 21.10 0.67
N GLU A 319 -10.80 21.18 1.62
CA GLU A 319 -10.28 22.45 2.17
C GLU A 319 -8.89 22.79 1.60
N GLY A 320 -8.21 21.85 0.95
CA GLY A 320 -6.81 21.97 0.54
C GLY A 320 -5.84 22.12 1.72
N ARG A 321 -6.27 21.81 2.95
CA ARG A 321 -5.49 22.07 4.18
C ARG A 321 -4.49 20.95 4.42
N LEU A 322 -3.22 21.31 4.56
CA LEU A 322 -2.11 20.41 4.87
C LEU A 322 -1.73 20.55 6.36
N GLU A 323 -1.87 19.47 7.12
CA GLU A 323 -1.58 19.45 8.56
C GLU A 323 -0.61 18.33 8.91
N ARG A 324 0.28 18.60 9.88
CA ARG A 324 1.19 17.58 10.39
C ARG A 324 0.41 16.63 11.29
N LEU A 325 0.60 15.33 11.09
CA LEU A 325 0.09 14.34 12.03
C LEU A 325 1.10 14.20 13.18
N GLU A 326 0.60 14.32 14.41
CA GLU A 326 1.37 14.07 15.63
C GLU A 326 1.58 12.57 15.82
N LEU A 327 2.47 12.01 14.99
CA LEU A 327 2.96 10.64 15.09
C LEU A 327 4.37 10.65 15.72
N PRO A 328 4.75 9.61 16.48
CA PRO A 328 6.11 9.52 16.97
C PRO A 328 7.10 9.50 15.79
N ALA A 329 8.23 10.18 15.95
CA ALA A 329 9.16 10.49 14.86
C ALA A 329 9.54 9.30 13.97
N GLY A 330 9.69 9.56 12.67
CA GLY A 330 10.11 8.57 11.66
C GLY A 330 9.08 7.55 11.19
N PRO A 331 7.76 7.85 11.12
CA PRO A 331 6.83 6.92 10.48
C PRO A 331 7.11 6.86 8.97
N PHE A 332 7.15 5.64 8.45
CA PHE A 332 6.84 5.33 7.07
C PHE A 332 5.37 4.90 7.01
N VAL A 333 4.59 5.65 6.24
CA VAL A 333 3.19 5.32 5.97
C VAL A 333 3.19 4.29 4.85
N HIS A 334 2.68 3.09 5.14
CA HIS A 334 2.80 1.96 4.21
C HIS A 334 1.52 1.62 3.48
N ALA A 335 0.38 1.69 4.17
CA ALA A 335 -0.90 1.32 3.58
C ALA A 335 -2.07 1.88 4.41
N ALA A 336 -3.20 2.07 3.75
CA ALA A 336 -4.50 2.14 4.41
C ALA A 336 -5.31 0.90 4.05
N ASP A 337 -6.28 0.56 4.89
CA ASP A 337 -7.29 -0.44 4.52
C ASP A 337 -8.14 0.06 3.35
N PRO A 338 -8.88 -0.81 2.64
CA PRO A 338 -9.68 -0.42 1.47
C PRO A 338 -10.73 0.67 1.74
N THR A 339 -11.15 0.83 3.00
CA THR A 339 -12.11 1.89 3.39
C THR A 339 -11.41 3.22 3.71
N GLY A 340 -10.10 3.21 3.90
CA GLY A 340 -9.32 4.36 4.36
C GLY A 340 -9.57 4.71 5.83
N ALA A 341 -10.25 3.86 6.60
CA ALA A 341 -10.53 4.09 8.01
C ALA A 341 -9.32 3.79 8.90
N THR A 342 -8.47 2.86 8.47
CA THR A 342 -7.28 2.42 9.22
C THR A 342 -6.03 2.62 8.39
N LEU A 343 -5.05 3.31 8.96
CA LEU A 343 -3.71 3.44 8.42
C LEU A 343 -2.76 2.54 9.18
N VAL A 344 -1.91 1.83 8.43
CA VAL A 344 -0.79 1.07 8.97
C VAL A 344 0.48 1.86 8.69
N ALA A 345 1.20 2.19 9.75
CA ALA A 345 2.51 2.82 9.65
C ALA A 345 3.54 2.02 10.45
N TRP A 346 4.78 2.10 9.97
CA TRP A 346 5.92 1.42 10.56
C TRP A 346 7.03 2.45 10.80
N GLY A 347 7.73 2.33 11.91
CA GLY A 347 8.83 3.21 12.26
C GLY A 347 9.73 2.61 13.33
N PRO A 348 10.64 3.41 13.92
CA PRO A 348 11.53 2.95 15.01
C PRO A 348 10.78 2.36 16.22
N TRP A 349 9.50 2.71 16.37
CA TRP A 349 8.60 2.26 17.42
C TRP A 349 7.79 0.99 17.07
N GLY A 350 8.09 0.33 15.95
CA GLY A 350 7.41 -0.90 15.51
C GLY A 350 6.24 -0.64 14.55
N LEU A 351 5.26 -1.54 14.57
CA LEU A 351 4.08 -1.50 13.70
C LEU A 351 2.89 -0.94 14.48
N ARG A 352 2.23 0.08 13.93
CA ARG A 352 1.02 0.67 14.53
C ARG A 352 -0.08 0.81 13.52
N THR A 353 -1.29 0.64 14.03
CA THR A 353 -2.51 1.00 13.35
C THR A 353 -2.99 2.35 13.88
N PHE A 354 -3.54 3.18 13.00
CA PHE A 354 -4.14 4.47 13.33
C PHE A 354 -5.54 4.48 12.73
N ARG A 355 -6.51 4.97 13.49
CA ARG A 355 -7.88 5.13 12.99
C ARG A 355 -8.13 6.59 12.67
N PHE A 356 -8.77 6.84 11.54
CA PHE A 356 -9.23 8.17 11.16
C PHE A 356 -10.67 8.37 11.64
N GLU A 357 -10.86 9.33 12.53
CA GLU A 357 -12.18 9.75 13.01
C GLU A 357 -12.25 11.28 12.97
N GLY A 358 -13.20 11.82 12.19
CA GLY A 358 -13.47 13.26 12.12
C GLY A 358 -12.27 14.11 11.68
N GLY A 359 -11.49 13.64 10.70
CA GLY A 359 -10.33 14.38 10.18
C GLY A 359 -9.07 14.32 11.06
N SER A 360 -9.11 13.62 12.19
CA SER A 360 -7.94 13.39 13.06
C SER A 360 -7.50 11.93 13.02
N ALA A 361 -6.18 11.70 13.03
CA ALA A 361 -5.62 10.37 13.23
C ALA A 361 -5.37 10.16 14.72
N ARG A 362 -5.97 9.12 15.31
CA ARG A 362 -5.67 8.73 16.70
C ARG A 362 -4.91 7.41 16.71
N ALA A 363 -3.87 7.35 17.54
CA ALA A 363 -3.17 6.11 17.82
C ALA A 363 -4.16 5.12 18.42
N ALA A 364 -4.21 3.95 17.83
CA ALA A 364 -5.17 2.95 18.20
C ALA A 364 -4.69 2.29 19.53
N GLY A 365 -5.41 2.56 20.63
CA GLY A 365 -5.15 1.97 21.95
C GLY A 365 -4.46 2.87 22.99
N GLY A 366 -4.27 4.17 22.72
CA GLY A 366 -3.89 5.13 23.76
C GLY A 366 -5.08 5.40 24.70
N ARG A 367 -4.91 5.12 26.00
CA ARG A 367 -5.84 5.64 27.03
C ARG A 367 -5.70 7.14 27.16
#